data_AF-A0A7K3RQ24-F1
#
_entry.id   AF-A0A7K3RQ24-F1
#
_cell.length_a   1.000
_cell.length_b   1.000
_cell.length_c   1.000
_cell.angle_alpha   90.00
_cell.angle_beta   90.00
_cell.angle_gamma   90.00
#
_symmetry.space_group_name_H-M   'P 1'
#
loop_
_entity.id
_entity.type
_entity.pdbx_description
1 polymer ?
#
loop_
_entity_poly.entity_id
_entity_poly.type
_entity_poly.pdbx_seq_one_letter_code
_entity_poly.pdbx_strand_id
1 'polypeptide(L)'
;MTIRIFHASSPGAAVLLAAAIDAGCFTEPDRRILLLSRTGPAPETVADVSESVGFERLRARFDAVLSWNDAIAPFHPDGWNPRADDAPLWERHFRRTWGLGEEELELVVDSPHAGPARALTQVFAGTPVDVYAEGPGAYGPTGDKIPPLTGTRVRRLLHPDLVAGVRPLLLGEYGVEPRTVPAEAITKVVAELADADVALPAVEEAALLLGQDLAGAGLIPAADEAELRREMVRGAAALGHTRLVYAPDPY
;
A
#
# COMPACT_ATOMS: atom_id res chain seq x y z
N MET A 1 7.57 7.44 24.79
CA MET A 1 6.38 6.94 24.08
C MET A 1 6.84 6.46 22.71
N THR A 2 6.15 5.49 22.12
CA THR A 2 6.46 4.96 20.78
C THR A 2 5.37 5.37 19.81
N ILE A 3 5.76 6.01 18.71
CA ILE A 3 4.87 6.37 17.60
C ILE A 3 5.14 5.43 16.44
N ARG A 4 4.10 4.80 15.90
CA ARG A 4 4.23 3.97 14.69
C ARG A 4 3.58 4.65 13.50
N ILE A 5 4.37 4.85 12.44
CA ILE A 5 3.91 5.42 11.16
C ILE A 5 3.70 4.27 10.18
N PHE A 6 2.47 4.13 9.72
CA PHE A 6 2.01 3.18 8.73
C PHE A 6 1.87 3.91 7.40
N HIS A 7 2.73 3.64 6.43
CA HIS A 7 2.63 4.22 5.10
C HIS A 7 1.77 3.34 4.20
N ALA A 8 0.82 3.93 3.48
CA ALA A 8 0.00 3.25 2.48
C ALA A 8 -0.17 4.10 1.21
N SER A 9 0.08 3.46 0.07
CA SER A 9 -0.06 4.04 -1.28
C SER A 9 -1.37 3.63 -1.97
N SER A 10 -2.20 2.87 -1.28
CA SER A 10 -3.19 1.96 -1.85
C SER A 10 -4.35 1.72 -0.87
N PRO A 11 -5.62 1.62 -1.32
CA PRO A 11 -6.72 1.17 -0.47
C PRO A 11 -6.51 -0.25 0.06
N GLY A 12 -5.97 -1.16 -0.77
CA GLY A 12 -5.65 -2.53 -0.34
C GLY A 12 -4.60 -2.55 0.75
N ALA A 13 -3.63 -1.62 0.69
CA ALA A 13 -2.57 -1.53 1.68
C ALA A 13 -3.16 -1.07 3.02
N ALA A 14 -4.05 -0.08 2.99
CA ALA A 14 -4.77 0.36 4.18
C ALA A 14 -5.61 -0.78 4.80
N VAL A 15 -6.25 -1.62 3.97
CA VAL A 15 -6.99 -2.82 4.42
C VAL A 15 -6.05 -3.85 5.08
N LEU A 16 -4.93 -4.19 4.44
CA LEU A 16 -3.98 -5.15 4.99
C LEU A 16 -3.42 -4.66 6.33
N LEU A 17 -3.07 -3.38 6.43
CA LEU A 17 -2.53 -2.78 7.64
C LEU A 17 -3.57 -2.76 8.77
N ALA A 18 -4.82 -2.42 8.47
CA ALA A 18 -5.92 -2.51 9.41
C ALA A 18 -6.12 -3.95 9.93
N ALA A 19 -6.12 -4.93 9.03
CA ALA A 19 -6.24 -6.34 9.38
C ALA A 19 -5.06 -6.84 10.24
N ALA A 20 -3.84 -6.41 9.92
CA ALA A 20 -2.65 -6.74 10.70
C ALA A 20 -2.67 -6.12 12.10
N ILE A 21 -3.23 -4.91 12.25
CA ILE A 21 -3.47 -4.29 13.56
C ILE A 21 -4.48 -5.12 14.36
N ASP A 22 -5.63 -5.45 13.77
CA ASP A 22 -6.70 -6.21 14.42
C ASP A 22 -6.27 -7.62 14.84
N ALA A 23 -5.42 -8.25 14.04
CA ALA A 23 -4.87 -9.57 14.30
C ALA A 23 -3.74 -9.58 15.35
N GLY A 24 -3.37 -8.41 15.90
CA GLY A 24 -2.26 -8.31 16.86
C GLY A 24 -0.89 -8.61 16.24
N CYS A 25 -0.72 -8.38 14.93
CA CYS A 25 0.58 -8.56 14.28
C CYS A 25 1.61 -7.51 14.77
N PHE A 26 1.19 -6.45 15.45
CA PHE A 26 2.07 -5.43 16.03
C PHE A 26 1.91 -5.36 17.55
N THR A 27 2.96 -4.90 18.24
CA THR A 27 2.82 -4.44 19.63
C THR A 27 1.99 -3.16 19.67
N GLU A 28 1.28 -2.89 20.77
CA GLU A 28 0.50 -1.65 20.90
C GLU A 28 1.45 -0.44 21.06
N PRO A 29 1.45 0.55 20.15
CA PRO A 29 2.22 1.78 20.33
C PRO A 29 1.39 2.81 21.13
N ASP A 30 2.03 3.89 21.60
CA ASP A 30 1.30 5.00 22.23
C ASP A 30 0.51 5.83 21.21
N ARG A 31 0.94 5.84 19.94
CA ARG A 31 0.27 6.54 18.84
C ARG A 31 0.48 5.84 17.50
N ARG A 32 -0.60 5.70 16.72
CA ARG A 32 -0.63 5.20 15.35
C ARG A 32 -0.91 6.33 14.37
N ILE A 33 -0.08 6.45 13.35
CA ILE A 33 -0.26 7.42 12.26
C ILE A 33 -0.39 6.63 10.95
N LEU A 34 -1.45 6.86 10.20
CA LEU A 34 -1.55 6.41 8.81
C LEU A 34 -1.09 7.54 7.89
N LEU A 35 -0.02 7.31 7.14
CA LEU A 35 0.56 8.23 6.17
C LEU A 35 0.17 7.77 4.77
N LEU A 36 -0.72 8.50 4.12
CA LEU A 36 -1.23 8.18 2.78
C LEU A 36 -0.39 8.86 1.71
N SER A 37 -0.20 8.18 0.58
CA SER A 37 0.45 8.76 -0.59
C SER A 37 -0.27 8.39 -1.88
N ARG A 38 -0.26 9.27 -2.86
CA ARG A 38 -0.66 8.98 -4.26
C ARG A 38 0.56 9.15 -5.15
N THR A 39 0.96 8.11 -5.87
CA THR A 39 2.20 8.08 -6.67
C THR A 39 1.96 8.03 -8.18
N GLY A 40 0.71 8.00 -8.63
CA GLY A 40 0.38 8.05 -10.06
C GLY A 40 0.89 9.33 -10.75
N PRO A 41 0.90 9.40 -12.09
CA PRO A 41 1.57 10.47 -12.85
C PRO A 41 1.06 11.91 -12.58
N ALA A 42 -0.19 12.03 -12.17
CA ALA A 42 -0.85 13.28 -11.80
C ALA A 42 -1.63 13.07 -10.49
N PRO A 43 -0.93 12.95 -9.34
CA PRO A 43 -1.55 12.51 -8.10
C PRO A 43 -2.56 13.52 -7.54
N GLU A 44 -2.51 14.78 -7.99
CA GLU A 44 -3.48 15.83 -7.68
C GLU A 44 -4.82 15.69 -8.41
N THR A 45 -4.90 14.88 -9.48
CA THR A 45 -6.14 14.68 -10.25
C THR A 45 -6.96 13.46 -9.80
N VAL A 46 -6.46 12.73 -8.81
CA VAL A 46 -7.09 11.51 -8.29
C VAL A 46 -7.45 11.72 -6.82
N ALA A 47 -8.61 11.21 -6.41
CA ALA A 47 -9.06 11.27 -5.02
C ALA A 47 -8.08 10.53 -4.08
N ASP A 48 -7.91 11.04 -2.87
CA ASP A 48 -7.16 10.36 -1.81
C ASP A 48 -7.89 9.09 -1.34
N VAL A 49 -7.15 8.08 -0.84
CA VAL A 49 -7.73 6.89 -0.20
C VAL A 49 -8.67 7.30 0.95
N SER A 50 -8.36 8.40 1.63
CA SER A 50 -9.20 8.98 2.69
C SER A 50 -10.54 9.54 2.22
N GLU A 51 -10.70 9.78 0.92
CA GLU A 51 -11.96 10.21 0.31
C GLU A 51 -12.81 9.01 -0.14
N SER A 52 -12.29 7.79 -0.03
CA SER A 52 -13.04 6.58 -0.42
C SER A 52 -14.21 6.32 0.54
N VAL A 53 -15.32 5.83 -0.02
CA VAL A 53 -16.50 5.46 0.75
C VAL A 53 -16.11 4.35 1.74
N GLY A 54 -16.46 4.53 3.02
CA GLY A 54 -16.14 3.57 4.08
C GLY A 54 -14.76 3.76 4.72
N PHE A 55 -13.94 4.71 4.25
CA PHE A 55 -12.61 4.96 4.82
C PHE A 55 -12.62 5.22 6.34
N GLU A 56 -13.68 5.84 6.87
CA GLU A 56 -13.81 6.08 8.32
C GLU A 56 -13.71 4.79 9.16
N ARG A 57 -14.09 3.64 8.60
CA ARG A 57 -13.93 2.34 9.27
C ARG A 57 -12.45 1.94 9.36
N LEU A 58 -11.64 2.24 8.35
CA LEU A 58 -10.17 2.06 8.41
C LEU A 58 -9.53 3.10 9.34
N ARG A 59 -9.95 4.38 9.21
CA ARG A 59 -9.47 5.52 9.99
C ARG A 59 -9.52 5.28 11.49
N ALA A 60 -10.54 4.57 11.98
CA ALA A 60 -10.78 4.33 13.41
C ALA A 60 -9.62 3.60 14.12
N ARG A 61 -8.74 2.92 13.39
CA ARG A 61 -7.58 2.18 13.95
C ARG A 61 -6.34 3.06 14.14
N PHE A 62 -6.39 4.32 13.72
CA PHE A 62 -5.27 5.25 13.76
C PHE A 62 -5.62 6.45 14.63
N ASP A 63 -4.63 7.12 15.20
CA ASP A 63 -4.84 8.38 15.93
C ASP A 63 -4.82 9.57 14.98
N ALA A 64 -4.04 9.49 13.92
CA ALA A 64 -3.95 10.51 12.87
C ALA A 64 -3.85 9.89 11.47
N VAL A 65 -4.40 10.60 10.48
CA VAL A 65 -4.15 10.37 9.05
C VAL A 65 -3.46 11.60 8.50
N LEU A 66 -2.36 11.39 7.78
CA LEU A 66 -1.53 12.44 7.20
C LEU A 66 -1.31 12.18 5.71
N SER A 67 -1.05 13.24 4.96
CA SER A 67 -0.74 13.19 3.52
C SER A 67 0.76 13.35 3.30
N TRP A 68 1.39 12.34 2.70
CA TRP A 68 2.77 12.42 2.24
C TRP A 68 2.93 13.49 1.16
N ASN A 69 2.02 13.50 0.19
CA ASN A 69 2.00 14.43 -0.94
C ASN A 69 2.03 15.89 -0.46
N ASP A 70 1.24 16.24 0.55
CA ASP A 70 1.22 17.61 1.11
C ASP A 70 2.51 17.91 1.87
N ALA A 71 3.06 16.94 2.60
CA ALA A 71 4.26 17.10 3.41
C ALA A 71 5.52 17.37 2.57
N ILE A 72 5.54 16.93 1.31
CA ILE A 72 6.66 17.12 0.39
C ILE A 72 6.36 18.10 -0.75
N ALA A 73 5.19 18.73 -0.77
CA ALA A 73 4.84 19.64 -1.86
C ALA A 73 5.91 20.73 -2.05
N PRO A 74 6.30 21.07 -3.31
CA PRO A 74 5.69 20.66 -4.58
C PRO A 74 6.37 19.46 -5.26
N PHE A 75 7.09 18.60 -4.53
CA PHE A 75 7.78 17.46 -5.14
C PHE A 75 6.84 16.31 -5.53
N HIS A 76 7.16 15.60 -6.62
CA HIS A 76 6.41 14.41 -7.02
C HIS A 76 6.72 13.22 -6.09
N PRO A 77 5.72 12.59 -5.47
CA PRO A 77 5.91 11.60 -4.39
C PRO A 77 6.56 10.29 -4.81
N ASP A 78 6.42 9.90 -6.09
CA ASP A 78 7.06 8.69 -6.60
C ASP A 78 8.58 8.86 -6.79
N GLY A 79 9.00 9.99 -7.35
CA GLY A 79 10.40 10.24 -7.72
C GLY A 79 11.21 10.96 -6.64
N TRP A 80 10.55 11.61 -5.67
CA TRP A 80 11.24 12.42 -4.69
C TRP A 80 11.96 11.57 -3.64
N ASN A 81 13.23 11.89 -3.41
CA ASN A 81 14.03 11.33 -2.35
C ASN A 81 15.02 12.40 -1.87
N PRO A 82 15.18 12.62 -0.56
CA PRO A 82 16.12 13.63 -0.08
C PRO A 82 17.56 13.22 -0.37
N ARG A 83 18.48 14.18 -0.35
CA ARG A 83 19.91 13.86 -0.31
C ARG A 83 20.25 13.30 1.07
N ALA A 84 21.28 12.46 1.16
CA ALA A 84 21.71 11.89 2.44
C ALA A 84 22.05 13.00 3.46
N ASP A 85 22.75 14.05 3.02
CA ASP A 85 23.16 15.17 3.87
C ASP A 85 21.96 16.03 4.33
N ASP A 86 20.86 16.03 3.56
CA ASP A 86 19.64 16.78 3.89
C ASP A 86 18.68 15.96 4.76
N ALA A 87 18.88 14.64 4.89
CA ALA A 87 17.97 13.75 5.62
C ALA A 87 17.69 14.21 7.07
N PRO A 88 18.70 14.65 7.87
CA PRO A 88 18.43 15.16 9.22
C PRO A 88 17.57 16.44 9.25
N LEU A 89 17.64 17.28 8.20
CA LEU A 89 16.79 18.47 8.08
C LEU A 89 15.34 18.08 7.79
N TRP A 90 15.14 17.08 6.93
CA TRP A 90 13.82 16.52 6.64
C TRP A 90 13.22 15.79 7.84
N GLU A 91 14.02 15.06 8.62
CA GLU A 91 13.55 14.42 9.85
C GLU A 91 13.02 15.48 10.83
N ARG A 92 13.80 16.56 11.07
CA ARG A 92 13.37 17.67 11.92
C ARG A 92 12.10 18.35 11.39
N HIS A 93 12.00 18.52 10.08
CA HIS A 93 10.81 19.08 9.44
C HIS A 93 9.58 18.21 9.72
N PHE A 94 9.63 16.91 9.42
CA PHE A 94 8.50 16.00 9.64
C PHE A 94 8.17 15.81 11.11
N ARG A 95 9.17 15.72 12.00
CA ARG A 95 8.93 15.67 13.46
C ARG A 95 8.14 16.89 13.93
N ARG A 96 8.45 18.08 13.43
CA ARG A 96 7.71 19.31 13.75
C ARG A 96 6.32 19.32 13.13
N THR A 97 6.22 19.07 11.82
CA THR A 97 4.96 19.18 11.06
C THR A 97 3.94 18.14 11.49
N TRP A 98 4.36 16.94 11.85
CA TRP A 98 3.47 15.84 12.28
C TRP A 98 3.32 15.73 13.81
N GLY A 99 4.01 16.62 14.55
CA GLY A 99 3.99 16.63 16.01
C GLY A 99 4.51 15.33 16.62
N LEU A 100 5.66 14.84 16.14
CA LEU A 100 6.27 13.59 16.63
C LEU A 100 7.14 13.80 17.89
N GLY A 101 7.60 15.03 18.13
CA GLY A 101 8.55 15.32 19.21
C GLY A 101 9.86 14.53 19.08
N GLU A 102 10.47 14.20 20.21
CA GLU A 102 11.67 13.37 20.32
C GLU A 102 11.35 11.90 20.64
N GLU A 103 10.10 11.50 20.45
CA GLU A 103 9.62 10.15 20.76
C GLU A 103 10.27 9.11 19.84
N GLU A 104 10.31 7.86 20.32
CA GLU A 104 10.78 6.73 19.54
C GLU A 104 9.80 6.44 18.40
N LEU A 105 10.34 6.18 17.21
CA LEU A 105 9.55 5.89 16.01
C LEU A 105 9.67 4.42 15.64
N GLU A 106 8.65 3.92 14.97
CA GLU A 106 8.70 2.71 14.16
C GLU A 106 8.03 2.98 12.81
N LEU A 107 8.58 2.43 11.73
CA LEU A 107 8.01 2.54 10.38
C LEU A 107 7.40 1.21 9.95
N VAL A 108 6.23 1.29 9.32
CA VAL A 108 5.61 0.18 8.58
C VAL A 108 5.40 0.67 7.15
N VAL A 109 6.12 0.10 6.20
CA VAL A 109 6.16 0.57 4.80
C VAL A 109 5.99 -0.58 3.83
N ASP A 110 5.62 -0.28 2.58
CA ASP A 110 5.55 -1.27 1.50
C ASP A 110 6.97 -1.63 1.00
N SER A 111 7.45 -1.00 -0.06
CA SER A 111 8.69 -1.37 -0.75
C SER A 111 9.81 -0.38 -0.40
N PRO A 112 10.73 -0.67 0.55
CA PRO A 112 11.77 0.27 0.98
C PRO A 112 12.83 0.62 -0.10
N HIS A 113 12.77 -0.01 -1.28
CA HIS A 113 13.62 0.32 -2.43
C HIS A 113 13.03 1.42 -3.34
N ALA A 114 11.74 1.75 -3.22
CA ALA A 114 11.04 2.64 -4.14
C ALA A 114 10.17 3.68 -3.42
N GLY A 115 9.82 4.73 -4.17
CA GLY A 115 8.79 5.70 -3.80
C GLY A 115 8.92 6.33 -2.40
N PRO A 116 7.78 6.64 -1.75
CA PRO A 116 7.74 7.21 -0.41
C PRO A 116 8.42 6.35 0.67
N ALA A 117 8.35 5.02 0.56
CA ALA A 117 8.98 4.12 1.53
C ALA A 117 10.50 4.26 1.56
N ARG A 118 11.15 4.40 0.39
CA ARG A 118 12.59 4.71 0.31
C ARG A 118 12.90 6.05 0.98
N ALA A 119 12.13 7.10 0.67
CA ALA A 119 12.34 8.42 1.23
C ALA A 119 12.17 8.42 2.76
N LEU A 120 11.10 7.80 3.27
CA LEU A 120 10.83 7.68 4.71
C LEU A 120 11.95 6.94 5.44
N THR A 121 12.39 5.80 4.91
CA THR A 121 13.45 5.02 5.56
C THR A 121 14.81 5.72 5.54
N GLN A 122 15.07 6.56 4.52
CA GLN A 122 16.27 7.39 4.47
C GLN A 122 16.19 8.58 5.43
N VAL A 123 15.04 9.25 5.53
CA VAL A 123 14.85 10.38 6.44
C VAL A 123 14.99 9.93 7.88
N PHE A 124 14.31 8.85 8.26
CA PHE A 124 14.33 8.31 9.61
C PHE A 124 15.38 7.19 9.74
N ALA A 125 16.64 7.49 9.43
CA ALA A 125 17.74 6.52 9.31
C ALA A 125 18.04 5.69 10.58
N GLY A 126 17.58 6.12 11.77
CA GLY A 126 17.70 5.36 13.03
C GLY A 126 16.48 4.49 13.41
N THR A 127 15.42 4.49 12.59
CA THR A 127 14.13 3.91 12.97
C THR A 127 13.95 2.44 12.54
N PRO A 128 13.49 1.53 13.41
CA PRO A 128 13.12 0.16 13.03
C PRO A 128 12.05 0.12 11.93
N VAL A 129 12.13 -0.85 11.03
CA VAL A 129 11.20 -0.98 9.90
C VAL A 129 10.53 -2.35 9.92
N ASP A 130 9.21 -2.37 9.84
CA ASP A 130 8.46 -3.53 9.35
C ASP A 130 8.07 -3.25 7.90
N VAL A 131 8.20 -4.27 7.06
CA VAL A 131 7.79 -4.18 5.65
C VAL A 131 6.50 -4.96 5.48
N TYR A 132 5.60 -4.52 4.59
CA TYR A 132 4.47 -5.32 4.14
C TYR A 132 4.42 -5.42 2.62
N ALA A 133 3.74 -6.46 2.13
CA ALA A 133 3.39 -6.60 0.74
C ALA A 133 1.94 -7.07 0.64
N GLU A 134 1.09 -6.30 -0.02
CA GLU A 134 -0.35 -6.60 -0.16
C GLU A 134 -0.68 -7.57 -1.28
N GLY A 135 0.19 -7.67 -2.27
CA GLY A 135 -0.03 -8.44 -3.49
C GLY A 135 0.99 -9.55 -3.70
N PRO A 136 0.96 -10.18 -4.88
CA PRO A 136 1.85 -11.29 -5.23
C PRO A 136 3.33 -10.90 -5.33
N GLY A 137 3.66 -9.60 -5.31
CA GLY A 137 5.05 -9.12 -5.33
C GLY A 137 5.92 -9.67 -4.19
N ALA A 138 5.33 -10.08 -3.06
CA ALA A 138 6.04 -10.71 -1.94
C ALA A 138 6.77 -12.01 -2.34
N TYR A 139 6.26 -12.72 -3.34
CA TYR A 139 6.80 -14.01 -3.80
C TYR A 139 7.95 -13.87 -4.79
N GLY A 140 8.21 -12.65 -5.28
CA GLY A 140 9.40 -12.32 -6.06
C GLY A 140 10.58 -11.92 -5.16
N PRO A 141 11.82 -11.96 -5.68
CA PRO A 141 12.96 -11.35 -4.99
C PRO A 141 12.78 -9.83 -4.89
N THR A 142 13.57 -9.19 -4.02
CA THR A 142 13.60 -7.72 -3.94
C THR A 142 13.90 -7.11 -5.31
N GLY A 143 13.02 -6.21 -5.77
CA GLY A 143 13.06 -5.68 -7.14
C GLY A 143 14.26 -4.78 -7.44
N ASP A 144 14.86 -4.18 -6.40
CA ASP A 144 15.97 -3.25 -6.55
C ASP A 144 16.91 -3.26 -5.33
N LYS A 145 18.11 -2.71 -5.51
CA LYS A 145 19.11 -2.67 -4.44
C LYS A 145 18.67 -1.74 -3.30
N ILE A 146 18.47 -2.30 -2.11
CA ILE A 146 18.26 -1.52 -0.88
C ILE A 146 19.62 -1.17 -0.26
N PRO A 147 19.84 0.09 0.17
CA PRO A 147 21.01 0.44 0.94
C PRO A 147 21.18 -0.50 2.16
N PRO A 148 22.38 -1.06 2.41
CA PRO A 148 22.56 -2.05 3.48
C PRO A 148 22.06 -1.57 4.84
N LEU A 149 22.27 -0.30 5.19
CA LEU A 149 21.81 0.29 6.44
C LEU A 149 20.28 0.39 6.55
N THR A 150 19.55 0.38 5.43
CA THR A 150 18.08 0.31 5.43
C THR A 150 17.63 -1.13 5.57
N GLY A 151 18.22 -2.04 4.78
CA GLY A 151 17.84 -3.46 4.77
C GLY A 151 18.06 -4.16 6.12
N THR A 152 19.16 -3.87 6.82
CA THR A 152 19.46 -4.48 8.14
C THR A 152 18.52 -4.06 9.26
N ARG A 153 17.71 -3.00 9.06
CA ARG A 153 16.71 -2.53 10.04
C ARG A 153 15.35 -3.15 9.83
N VAL A 154 15.16 -3.87 8.72
CA VAL A 154 13.88 -4.52 8.45
C VAL A 154 13.77 -5.73 9.37
N ARG A 155 12.76 -5.73 10.24
CA ARG A 155 12.57 -6.78 11.26
C ARG A 155 11.82 -7.99 10.71
N ARG A 156 10.87 -7.75 9.81
CA ARG A 156 9.92 -8.74 9.29
C ARG A 156 9.19 -8.21 8.06
N LEU A 157 8.66 -9.14 7.27
CA LEU A 157 7.78 -8.90 6.13
C LEU A 157 6.37 -9.39 6.48
N LEU A 158 5.36 -8.52 6.46
CA LEU A 158 3.95 -8.89 6.60
C LEU A 158 3.32 -9.12 5.24
N HIS A 159 2.56 -10.19 5.07
CA HIS A 159 1.92 -10.50 3.79
C HIS A 159 0.64 -11.33 3.97
N PRO A 160 -0.34 -11.24 3.05
CA PRO A 160 -1.38 -12.25 2.94
C PRO A 160 -0.82 -13.56 2.36
N ASP A 161 -1.40 -14.69 2.75
CA ASP A 161 -1.07 -15.99 2.14
C ASP A 161 -1.89 -16.20 0.86
N LEU A 162 -1.40 -15.66 -0.26
CA LEU A 162 -2.08 -15.73 -1.56
C LEU A 162 -1.79 -17.03 -2.31
N VAL A 163 -0.64 -17.66 -2.05
CA VAL A 163 -0.18 -18.87 -2.73
C VAL A 163 0.20 -19.93 -1.71
N ALA A 164 -0.72 -20.86 -1.47
CA ALA A 164 -0.59 -21.89 -0.46
C ALA A 164 0.72 -22.69 -0.60
N GLY A 165 1.49 -22.75 0.50
CA GLY A 165 2.73 -23.53 0.58
C GLY A 165 3.94 -22.88 -0.11
N VAL A 166 3.79 -21.67 -0.67
CA VAL A 166 4.90 -20.92 -1.27
C VAL A 166 5.43 -19.92 -0.26
N ARG A 167 6.75 -19.92 -0.03
CA ARG A 167 7.40 -18.95 0.85
C ARG A 167 7.67 -17.64 0.08
N PRO A 168 7.33 -16.47 0.65
CA PRO A 168 7.77 -15.18 0.10
C PRO A 168 9.30 -15.11 -0.03
N LEU A 169 9.78 -14.45 -1.09
CA LEU A 169 11.21 -14.26 -1.37
C LEU A 169 11.67 -12.81 -1.15
N LEU A 170 10.72 -11.88 -1.06
CA LEU A 170 11.00 -10.46 -0.85
C LEU A 170 11.82 -10.26 0.43
N LEU A 171 12.95 -9.57 0.31
CA LEU A 171 13.92 -9.29 1.39
C LEU A 171 14.61 -10.52 2.00
N GLY A 172 14.51 -11.69 1.37
CA GLY A 172 15.17 -12.91 1.83
C GLY A 172 16.69 -12.78 1.94
N GLU A 173 17.32 -11.97 1.09
CA GLU A 173 18.75 -11.67 1.11
C GLU A 173 19.21 -10.87 2.34
N TYR A 174 18.28 -10.23 3.05
CA TYR A 174 18.52 -9.53 4.32
C TYR A 174 18.17 -10.40 5.54
N GLY A 175 17.76 -11.67 5.33
CA GLY A 175 17.33 -12.58 6.40
C GLY A 175 16.01 -12.16 7.05
N VAL A 176 15.20 -11.35 6.38
CA VAL A 176 13.91 -10.88 6.88
C VAL A 176 12.92 -12.03 6.88
N GLU A 177 12.29 -12.27 8.03
CA GLU A 177 11.33 -13.36 8.17
C GLU A 177 9.92 -12.93 7.71
N PRO A 178 9.30 -13.64 6.77
CA PRO A 178 7.90 -13.43 6.40
C PRO A 178 6.95 -13.84 7.52
N ARG A 179 5.91 -13.05 7.74
CA ARG A 179 4.83 -13.31 8.70
C ARG A 179 3.49 -13.08 8.03
N THR A 180 2.66 -14.10 8.07
CA THR A 180 1.34 -14.06 7.46
C THR A 180 0.37 -13.20 8.29
N VAL A 181 -0.37 -12.34 7.61
CA VAL A 181 -1.56 -11.69 8.17
C VAL A 181 -2.74 -12.65 7.97
N PRO A 182 -3.47 -13.02 9.05
CA PRO A 182 -4.56 -14.00 8.95
C PRO A 182 -5.63 -13.60 7.93
N ALA A 183 -6.00 -14.53 7.06
CA ALA A 183 -7.01 -14.28 6.01
C ALA A 183 -8.36 -13.85 6.61
N GLU A 184 -8.75 -14.41 7.75
CA GLU A 184 -9.96 -14.05 8.49
C GLU A 184 -9.98 -12.60 8.97
N ALA A 185 -8.83 -12.03 9.34
CA ALA A 185 -8.72 -10.63 9.72
C ALA A 185 -8.89 -9.73 8.49
N ILE A 186 -8.28 -10.12 7.36
CA ILE A 186 -8.39 -9.39 6.09
C ILE A 186 -9.85 -9.40 5.60
N THR A 187 -10.48 -10.57 5.54
CA THR A 187 -11.86 -10.69 5.06
C THR A 187 -12.85 -9.97 5.97
N LYS A 188 -12.60 -9.92 7.28
CA LYS A 188 -13.40 -9.12 8.21
C LYS A 188 -13.32 -7.62 7.89
N VAL A 189 -12.13 -7.08 7.67
CA VAL A 189 -11.98 -5.65 7.31
C VAL A 189 -12.63 -5.36 5.96
N VAL A 190 -12.50 -6.25 4.97
CA VAL A 190 -13.19 -6.11 3.68
C VAL A 190 -14.71 -6.13 3.85
N ALA A 191 -15.24 -7.02 4.68
CA ALA A 191 -16.68 -7.07 4.98
C ALA A 191 -17.16 -5.79 5.68
N GLU A 192 -16.37 -5.26 6.62
CA GLU A 192 -16.64 -3.95 7.23
C GLU A 192 -16.71 -2.86 6.17
N LEU A 193 -15.91 -2.89 5.10
CA LEU A 193 -16.00 -1.89 4.02
C LEU A 193 -17.18 -2.13 3.07
N ALA A 194 -17.53 -3.39 2.82
CA ALA A 194 -18.62 -3.75 1.92
C ALA A 194 -19.99 -3.27 2.42
N ASP A 195 -20.17 -3.10 3.73
CA ASP A 195 -21.39 -2.53 4.33
C ASP A 195 -21.52 -1.01 4.11
N ALA A 196 -20.66 -0.38 3.31
CA ALA A 196 -20.73 1.04 3.01
C ALA A 196 -21.66 1.27 1.81
N ASP A 197 -22.47 2.31 1.87
CA ASP A 197 -23.42 2.64 0.79
C ASP A 197 -22.64 3.22 -0.41
N VAL A 198 -22.32 2.36 -1.38
CA VAL A 198 -21.66 2.75 -2.62
C VAL A 198 -22.73 2.91 -3.70
N ALA A 199 -22.77 4.07 -4.32
CA ALA A 199 -23.64 4.34 -5.46
C ALA A 199 -23.15 3.57 -6.71
N LEU A 200 -23.45 2.28 -6.77
CA LEU A 200 -23.19 1.45 -7.93
C LEU A 200 -24.31 1.62 -8.96
N PRO A 201 -24.00 1.52 -10.28
CA PRO A 201 -25.03 1.46 -11.30
C PRO A 201 -26.02 0.32 -11.00
N ALA A 202 -27.31 0.62 -11.00
CA ALA A 202 -28.36 -0.39 -10.84
C ALA A 202 -28.43 -1.25 -12.11
N VAL A 203 -27.73 -2.38 -12.11
CA VAL A 203 -27.67 -3.30 -13.24
C VAL A 203 -27.97 -4.72 -12.77
N GLU A 204 -29.08 -5.28 -13.24
CA GLU A 204 -29.42 -6.68 -12.96
C GLU A 204 -28.54 -7.61 -13.80
N GLU A 205 -28.02 -8.66 -13.16
CA GLU A 205 -27.30 -9.80 -13.76
C GLU A 205 -26.08 -9.41 -14.63
N ALA A 206 -25.41 -8.32 -14.30
CA ALA A 206 -24.19 -7.92 -15.00
C ALA A 206 -23.02 -8.86 -14.71
N ALA A 207 -22.20 -9.11 -15.74
CA ALA A 207 -20.85 -9.61 -15.52
C ALA A 207 -19.94 -8.45 -15.09
N LEU A 208 -19.07 -8.70 -14.12
CA LEU A 208 -18.04 -7.76 -13.68
C LEU A 208 -16.75 -8.04 -14.46
N LEU A 209 -16.27 -7.05 -15.22
CA LEU A 209 -14.99 -7.12 -15.90
C LEU A 209 -13.97 -6.29 -15.12
N LEU A 210 -13.01 -6.97 -14.51
CA LEU A 210 -11.91 -6.34 -13.78
C LEU A 210 -10.80 -5.96 -14.78
N GLY A 211 -10.55 -4.66 -14.88
CA GLY A 211 -9.37 -4.12 -15.55
C GLY A 211 -8.11 -4.47 -14.76
N GLN A 212 -7.01 -4.54 -15.48
CA GLN A 212 -5.66 -4.69 -14.95
C GLN A 212 -4.79 -3.62 -15.63
N ASP A 213 -3.69 -3.23 -14.99
CA ASP A 213 -2.65 -2.38 -15.59
C ASP A 213 -1.37 -3.20 -15.87
N LEU A 214 -1.50 -4.25 -16.67
CA LEU A 214 -0.38 -5.11 -17.08
C LEU A 214 0.58 -4.35 -17.99
N ALA A 215 0.05 -3.47 -18.84
CA ALA A 215 0.87 -2.67 -19.75
C ALA A 215 1.63 -1.56 -19.01
N GLY A 216 1.00 -0.85 -18.08
CA GLY A 216 1.69 0.12 -17.22
C GLY A 216 2.71 -0.55 -16.29
N ALA A 217 2.44 -1.78 -15.84
CA ALA A 217 3.42 -2.63 -15.16
C ALA A 217 4.55 -3.17 -16.07
N GLY A 218 4.51 -2.89 -17.38
CA GLY A 218 5.54 -3.31 -18.34
C GLY A 218 5.56 -4.82 -18.64
N LEU A 219 4.49 -5.54 -18.32
CA LEU A 219 4.39 -7.00 -18.50
C LEU A 219 4.02 -7.37 -19.94
N ILE A 220 3.19 -6.56 -20.59
CA ILE A 220 2.73 -6.75 -21.98
C ILE A 220 2.62 -5.41 -22.73
N PRO A 221 2.66 -5.40 -24.07
CA PRO A 221 2.32 -4.23 -24.86
C PRO A 221 0.87 -3.76 -24.61
N ALA A 222 0.65 -2.44 -24.64
CA ALA A 222 -0.69 -1.85 -24.49
C ALA A 222 -1.72 -2.36 -25.52
N ALA A 223 -1.27 -2.73 -26.73
CA ALA A 223 -2.11 -3.32 -27.75
C ALA A 223 -2.62 -4.71 -27.34
N ASP A 224 -1.79 -5.50 -26.67
CA ASP A 224 -2.12 -6.86 -26.23
C ASP A 224 -3.08 -6.81 -25.05
N GLU A 225 -2.91 -5.87 -24.13
CA GLU A 225 -3.85 -5.64 -23.03
C GLU A 225 -5.24 -5.21 -23.55
N ALA A 226 -5.28 -4.34 -24.56
CA ALA A 226 -6.52 -3.95 -25.20
C ALA A 226 -7.24 -5.13 -25.86
N GLU A 227 -6.50 -6.07 -26.46
CA GLU A 227 -7.08 -7.29 -27.02
C GLU A 227 -7.54 -8.27 -25.93
N LEU A 228 -6.77 -8.43 -24.85
CA LEU A 228 -7.18 -9.24 -23.69
C LEU A 228 -8.51 -8.75 -23.11
N ARG A 229 -8.69 -7.43 -22.98
CA ARG A 229 -9.97 -6.85 -22.54
C ARG A 229 -11.12 -7.18 -23.52
N ARG A 230 -10.86 -7.18 -24.83
CA ARG A 230 -11.88 -7.59 -25.83
C ARG A 230 -12.21 -9.07 -25.73
N GLU A 231 -11.22 -9.93 -25.51
CA GLU A 231 -11.42 -11.35 -25.30
C GLU A 231 -12.29 -11.62 -24.06
N MET A 232 -12.06 -10.91 -22.96
CA MET A 232 -12.91 -10.98 -21.75
C MET A 232 -14.36 -10.60 -22.06
N VAL A 233 -14.60 -9.54 -22.83
CA VAL A 233 -15.95 -9.13 -23.27
C VAL A 233 -16.60 -10.20 -24.15
N ARG A 234 -15.87 -10.74 -25.13
CA ARG A 234 -16.37 -11.83 -25.99
C ARG A 234 -16.69 -13.08 -25.18
N GLY A 235 -15.86 -13.41 -24.18
CA GLY A 235 -16.07 -14.52 -23.25
C GLY A 235 -17.35 -14.34 -22.43
N ALA A 236 -17.56 -13.16 -21.84
CA ALA A 236 -18.80 -12.86 -21.12
C ALA A 236 -20.04 -12.97 -22.03
N ALA A 237 -19.96 -12.46 -23.27
CA ALA A 237 -21.04 -12.58 -24.24
C ALA A 237 -21.32 -14.05 -24.64
N ALA A 238 -20.28 -14.87 -24.79
CA ALA A 238 -20.41 -16.30 -25.09
C ALA A 238 -21.05 -17.09 -23.93
N LEU A 239 -20.89 -16.62 -22.70
CA LEU A 239 -21.59 -17.14 -21.51
C LEU A 239 -23.03 -16.62 -21.38
N GLY A 240 -23.50 -15.80 -22.32
CA GLY A 240 -24.87 -15.28 -22.38
C GLY A 240 -25.09 -13.94 -21.65
N HIS A 241 -24.04 -13.32 -21.11
CA HIS A 241 -24.17 -12.01 -20.49
C HIS A 241 -24.38 -10.92 -21.55
N THR A 242 -25.39 -10.07 -21.33
CA THR A 242 -25.72 -8.93 -22.21
C THR A 242 -25.39 -7.58 -21.59
N ARG A 243 -24.98 -7.57 -20.31
CA ARG A 243 -24.64 -6.40 -19.52
C ARG A 243 -23.31 -6.63 -18.82
N LEU A 244 -22.46 -5.62 -18.85
CA LEU A 244 -21.12 -5.64 -18.26
C LEU A 244 -20.90 -4.37 -17.44
N VAL A 245 -20.33 -4.53 -16.25
CA VAL A 245 -19.76 -3.44 -15.46
C VAL A 245 -18.25 -3.56 -15.55
N TYR A 246 -17.57 -2.53 -16.03
CA TYR A 246 -16.12 -2.47 -16.05
C TYR A 246 -15.61 -1.77 -14.79
N ALA A 247 -14.81 -2.46 -14.01
CA ALA A 247 -14.05 -1.86 -12.90
C ALA A 247 -12.58 -1.76 -13.35
N PRO A 248 -12.08 -0.56 -13.70
CA PRO A 248 -10.69 -0.40 -14.10
C PRO A 248 -9.72 -0.77 -12.96
N ASP A 249 -8.46 -0.98 -13.31
CA ASP A 249 -7.40 -1.02 -12.31
C ASP A 249 -7.36 0.33 -11.56
N PRO A 250 -7.17 0.35 -10.23
CA PRO A 250 -7.12 1.59 -9.46
C PRO A 250 -5.84 2.42 -9.67
N TYR A 251 -4.81 1.90 -10.36
CA TYR A 251 -3.51 2.57 -10.56
C TYR A 251 -3.25 2.98 -12.01
#